data_AF-A0A7X8DG97-F1
#
_entry.id   AF-A0A7X8DG97-F1
#
_cell.length_a   1.000
_cell.length_b   1.000
_cell.length_c   1.000
_cell.angle_alpha   90.00
_cell.angle_beta   90.00
_cell.angle_gamma   90.00
#
_symmetry.space_group_name_H-M   'P 1'
#
loop_
_entity.id
_entity.type
_entity.pdbx_description
1 polymer ?
#
loop_
_entity_poly.entity_id
_entity_poly.type
_entity_poly.pdbx_seq_one_letter_code
_entity_poly.pdbx_strand_id
1 'polypeptide(L)'
;MVNENFNARKCQDGFIPAHSEYRLRLSEQESEKMLFWNYYINKKYPHRMTWNTGRHRYLDNKWVAQILQDIVSLKRLPQEREHVQRFFKYFCRMNEIDMEKLPGPKGALLSA
;
A
#
# COMPACT_ATOMS: atom_id res chain seq x y z
N MET A 1 5.39 -6.69 2.45
CA MET A 1 6.73 -6.35 1.89
C MET A 1 7.50 -7.63 1.64
N VAL A 2 8.69 -7.56 1.02
CA VAL A 2 9.70 -8.64 1.05
C VAL A 2 10.66 -8.40 2.22
N ASN A 3 11.49 -9.39 2.57
CA ASN A 3 12.56 -9.21 3.54
C ASN A 3 13.63 -8.20 3.03
N GLU A 4 14.30 -7.49 3.93
CA GLU A 4 15.32 -6.47 3.63
C GLU A 4 16.48 -7.04 2.81
N ASN A 5 16.84 -8.30 3.06
CA ASN A 5 17.94 -8.98 2.38
C ASN A 5 17.48 -9.72 1.11
N PHE A 6 16.21 -9.58 0.70
CA PHE A 6 15.69 -10.23 -0.49
C PHE A 6 16.34 -9.66 -1.76
N ASN A 7 16.95 -10.54 -2.55
CA ASN A 7 17.56 -10.18 -3.83
C ASN A 7 16.81 -10.85 -4.99
N ALA A 8 15.98 -10.07 -5.69
CA ALA A 8 15.19 -10.55 -6.82
C ALA A 8 16.03 -11.17 -7.95
N ARG A 9 17.30 -10.75 -8.12
CA ARG A 9 18.20 -11.31 -9.16
C ARG A 9 18.62 -12.75 -8.87
N LYS A 10 18.52 -13.18 -7.61
CA LYS A 10 18.83 -14.55 -7.17
C LYS A 10 17.60 -15.46 -7.11
N CYS A 11 16.40 -14.93 -7.37
CA CYS A 11 15.16 -15.70 -7.40
C CYS A 11 15.09 -16.51 -8.71
N GLN A 12 15.23 -17.83 -8.60
CA GLN A 12 15.25 -18.75 -9.75
C GLN A 12 13.91 -19.47 -9.96
N ASP A 13 13.12 -19.59 -8.89
CA ASP A 13 11.84 -20.32 -8.85
C ASP A 13 10.63 -19.43 -9.15
N GLY A 14 10.83 -18.11 -9.24
CA GLY A 14 9.78 -17.13 -9.47
C GLY A 14 8.93 -16.81 -8.23
N PHE A 15 9.25 -17.35 -7.06
CA PHE A 15 8.52 -17.09 -5.83
C PHE A 15 9.08 -15.88 -5.08
N ILE A 16 8.23 -14.89 -4.82
CA ILE A 16 8.56 -13.72 -4.01
C ILE A 16 7.91 -13.90 -2.63
N PRO A 17 8.68 -14.22 -1.57
CA PRO A 17 8.11 -14.46 -0.25
C PRO A 17 7.65 -13.15 0.38
N ALA A 18 6.48 -13.18 1.01
CA ALA A 18 6.04 -12.10 1.88
C ALA A 18 6.90 -12.06 3.15
N HIS A 19 7.19 -10.85 3.62
CA HIS A 19 7.84 -10.60 4.91
C HIS A 19 7.06 -11.30 6.03
N SER A 20 7.77 -11.97 6.94
CA SER A 20 7.17 -12.76 8.04
C SER A 20 6.25 -11.91 8.92
N GLU A 21 6.74 -10.73 9.31
CA GLU A 21 6.03 -9.76 10.16
C GLU A 21 5.21 -8.74 9.37
N TYR A 22 5.82 -8.01 8.43
CA TYR A 22 5.21 -6.91 7.69
C TYR A 22 4.34 -7.36 6.50
N ARG A 23 3.29 -8.11 6.84
CA ARG A 23 2.20 -8.57 5.99
C ARG A 23 0.87 -8.45 6.75
N LEU A 24 -0.21 -8.33 5.99
CA LEU A 24 -1.57 -8.25 6.54
C LEU A 24 -2.58 -8.89 5.59
N ARG A 25 -3.74 -9.26 6.13
CA ARG A 25 -4.90 -9.71 5.37
C ARG A 25 -6.12 -8.94 5.88
N LEU A 26 -6.90 -8.39 4.96
CA LEU A 26 -8.16 -7.73 5.28
C LEU A 26 -9.28 -8.77 5.25
N SER A 27 -10.32 -8.57 6.07
CA SER A 27 -11.59 -9.25 5.87
C SER A 27 -12.28 -8.74 4.60
N GLU A 28 -13.30 -9.46 4.14
CA GLU A 28 -14.12 -9.03 3.00
C GLU A 28 -14.72 -7.63 3.24
N GLN A 29 -15.32 -7.43 4.41
CA GLN A 29 -15.95 -6.15 4.80
C GLN A 29 -14.93 -5.01 4.96
N GLU A 30 -13.70 -5.32 5.34
CA GLU A 30 -12.62 -4.34 5.37
C GLU A 30 -12.16 -3.98 3.95
N SER A 31 -12.05 -4.98 3.06
CA SER A 31 -11.60 -4.80 1.69
C SER A 31 -12.56 -3.93 0.85
N GLU A 32 -13.87 -4.04 1.09
CA GLU A 32 -14.90 -3.22 0.45
C GLU A 32 -14.71 -1.71 0.71
N LYS A 33 -14.08 -1.36 1.82
CA LYS A 33 -13.82 0.04 2.21
C LYS A 33 -12.53 0.60 1.61
N MET A 34 -11.66 -0.26 1.09
CA MET A 34 -10.34 0.10 0.57
C MET A 34 -10.36 0.25 -0.95
N LEU A 35 -11.22 1.15 -1.46
CA LEU A 35 -11.35 1.38 -2.90
C LEU A 35 -10.04 1.95 -3.47
N PHE A 36 -9.44 1.20 -4.39
CA PHE A 36 -8.14 1.54 -4.98
C PHE A 36 -8.09 2.93 -5.63
N TRP A 37 -9.18 3.34 -6.27
CA TRP A 37 -9.29 4.65 -6.93
C TRP A 37 -9.37 5.84 -5.97
N ASN A 38 -9.42 5.60 -4.65
CA ASN A 38 -9.19 6.65 -3.66
C ASN A 38 -7.73 7.12 -3.67
N TYR A 39 -6.78 6.25 -4.03
CA TYR A 39 -5.34 6.53 -3.95
C TYR A 39 -4.73 6.89 -5.30
N TYR A 40 -5.25 6.30 -6.38
CA TYR A 40 -4.70 6.47 -7.72
C TYR A 40 -5.52 7.41 -8.60
N ILE A 41 -4.81 8.23 -9.37
CA ILE A 41 -5.35 8.93 -10.54
C ILE A 41 -4.35 8.85 -11.69
N ASN A 42 -4.85 8.53 -12.89
CA ASN A 42 -4.03 8.59 -14.10
C ASN A 42 -3.79 10.06 -14.48
N LYS A 43 -2.66 10.62 -14.04
CA LYS A 43 -2.29 12.02 -14.31
C LYS A 43 -2.19 12.35 -15.81
N LYS A 44 -1.87 11.36 -16.66
CA LYS A 44 -1.73 11.55 -18.10
C LYS A 44 -3.09 11.59 -18.81
N TYR A 45 -4.05 10.79 -18.33
CA TYR A 45 -5.39 10.68 -18.90
C TYR A 45 -6.44 10.68 -17.77
N PRO A 46 -6.68 11.82 -17.11
CA PRO A 46 -7.55 11.89 -15.92
C PRO A 46 -9.01 11.49 -16.21
N HIS A 47 -9.48 11.72 -17.44
CA HIS A 47 -10.83 11.34 -17.90
C HIS A 47 -10.95 9.87 -18.31
N ARG A 48 -9.83 9.12 -18.35
CA ARG A 48 -9.79 7.69 -18.67
C ARG A 48 -9.14 6.94 -17.52
N MET A 49 -9.94 6.60 -16.51
CA MET A 49 -9.45 5.92 -15.33
C MET A 49 -9.21 4.43 -15.61
N THR A 50 -8.02 4.13 -16.11
CA THR A 50 -7.54 2.77 -16.27
C THR A 50 -6.21 2.60 -15.54
N TRP A 51 -6.09 1.48 -14.82
CA TRP A 51 -4.79 0.96 -14.43
C TRP A 51 -4.35 -0.01 -15.53
N ASN A 52 -3.78 0.57 -16.59
CA ASN A 52 -3.50 -0.13 -17.85
C ASN A 52 -2.31 -1.10 -17.80
N THR A 53 -2.07 -1.72 -18.95
CA THR A 53 -1.26 -2.91 -19.23
C THR A 53 0.24 -2.80 -18.89
N GLY A 54 0.85 -3.95 -18.57
CA GLY A 54 2.26 -4.10 -18.21
C GLY A 54 2.47 -5.36 -17.37
N ARG A 55 3.59 -6.08 -17.54
CA ARG A 55 3.90 -7.32 -16.79
C ARG A 55 4.10 -7.07 -15.29
N HIS A 56 4.57 -5.89 -14.91
CA HIS A 56 4.77 -5.48 -13.53
C HIS A 56 4.11 -4.13 -13.28
N ARG A 57 3.36 -4.03 -12.20
CA ARG A 57 2.67 -2.81 -11.76
C ARG A 57 3.33 -2.36 -10.47
N TYR A 58 4.08 -1.27 -10.54
CA TYR A 58 4.66 -0.65 -9.37
C TYR A 58 3.64 0.31 -8.76
N LEU A 59 3.44 0.22 -7.45
CA LEU A 59 2.68 1.20 -6.69
C LEU A 59 3.65 2.30 -6.24
N ASP A 60 3.24 3.56 -6.34
CA ASP A 60 3.99 4.64 -5.69
C ASP A 60 4.01 4.37 -4.18
N ASN A 61 5.19 4.47 -3.56
CA ASN A 61 5.34 4.24 -2.12
C ASN A 61 4.42 5.15 -1.30
N LYS A 62 4.12 6.36 -1.77
CA LYS A 62 3.16 7.26 -1.11
C LYS A 62 1.76 6.68 -1.09
N TRP A 63 1.30 6.00 -2.15
CA TRP A 63 0.00 5.33 -2.16
C TRP A 63 -0.04 4.19 -1.16
N VAL A 64 1.01 3.38 -1.09
CA VAL A 64 1.08 2.28 -0.12
C VAL A 64 1.11 2.82 1.31
N ALA A 65 1.84 3.91 1.58
CA ALA A 65 1.84 4.56 2.88
C ALA A 65 0.45 5.08 3.28
N GLN A 66 -0.27 5.75 2.36
CA GLN A 66 -1.65 6.20 2.56
C GLN A 66 -2.60 5.03 2.84
N ILE A 67 -2.50 3.95 2.05
CA ILE A 67 -3.28 2.72 2.24
C ILE A 67 -3.02 2.13 3.63
N LEU A 68 -1.76 2.03 4.07
CA LEU A 68 -1.42 1.52 5.40
C LEU A 68 -1.98 2.42 6.51
N GLN A 69 -1.88 3.74 6.37
CA GLN A 69 -2.45 4.71 7.31
C GLN A 69 -3.98 4.57 7.43
N ASP A 70 -4.68 4.40 6.31
CA ASP A 70 -6.13 4.18 6.32
C ASP A 70 -6.50 2.83 6.94
N ILE A 71 -5.70 1.78 6.72
CA ILE A 71 -5.92 0.48 7.37
C ILE A 71 -5.72 0.58 8.89
N VAL A 72 -4.78 1.39 9.40
CA VAL A 72 -4.65 1.65 10.86
C VAL A 72 -5.98 2.16 11.42
N SER A 73 -6.60 3.12 10.72
CA SER A 73 -7.90 3.70 11.10
C SER A 73 -9.05 2.70 10.97
N LEU A 74 -8.97 1.78 10.01
CA LEU A 74 -9.98 0.76 9.74
C LEU A 74 -10.00 -0.35 10.80
N LYS A 75 -8.82 -0.73 11.33
CA LYS A 75 -8.72 -1.82 12.31
C LYS A 75 -9.39 -1.48 13.64
N ARG A 76 -10.30 -2.35 14.08
CA ARG A 76 -11.07 -2.20 15.33
C ARG A 76 -10.38 -2.83 16.53
N LEU A 77 -9.77 -4.00 16.34
CA LEU A 77 -9.08 -4.72 17.41
C LEU A 77 -7.74 -4.03 17.74
N PRO A 78 -7.43 -3.75 19.02
CA PRO A 78 -6.21 -3.05 19.40
C PRO A 78 -4.93 -3.72 18.88
N GLN A 79 -4.86 -5.06 18.96
CA GLN A 79 -3.70 -5.83 18.51
C GLN A 79 -3.46 -5.73 16.99
N GLU A 80 -4.53 -5.80 16.20
CA GLU A 80 -4.43 -5.64 14.74
C GLU A 80 -4.04 -4.21 14.37
N ARG A 81 -4.64 -3.21 15.04
CA ARG A 81 -4.31 -1.81 14.83
C ARG A 81 -2.84 -1.54 15.14
N GLU A 82 -2.33 -2.04 16.26
CA GLU A 82 -0.93 -1.89 16.64
C GLU A 82 0.00 -2.56 15.61
N HIS A 83 -0.36 -3.76 15.14
CA HIS A 83 0.39 -4.45 14.09
C HIS A 83 0.48 -3.64 12.80
N VAL A 84 -0.65 -3.14 12.30
CA VAL A 84 -0.67 -2.30 11.09
C VAL A 84 0.08 -0.99 11.33
N GLN A 85 0.00 -0.40 12.53
CA GLN A 85 0.71 0.83 12.85
C GLN A 85 2.23 0.62 12.87
N ARG A 86 2.72 -0.50 13.39
CA ARG A 86 4.13 -0.88 13.29
C ARG A 86 4.55 -1.09 11.84
N PHE A 87 3.70 -1.73 11.03
CA PHE A 87 3.96 -1.92 9.62
C PHE A 87 4.01 -0.58 8.87
N PHE A 88 3.06 0.33 9.09
CA PHE A 88 3.07 1.68 8.51
C PHE A 88 4.37 2.43 8.85
N LYS A 89 4.76 2.47 10.12
CA LYS A 89 6.02 3.11 10.58
C LYS A 89 7.25 2.50 9.91
N TYR A 90 7.31 1.17 9.87
CA TYR A 90 8.41 0.46 9.23
C TYR A 90 8.47 0.73 7.72
N PHE A 91 7.34 0.66 7.02
CA PHE A 91 7.26 0.94 5.59
C PHE A 91 7.72 2.36 5.27
N CYS A 92 7.26 3.36 6.02
CA CYS A 92 7.68 4.74 5.84
C CYS A 92 9.18 4.92 6.08
N ARG A 93 9.73 4.29 7.13
CA ARG A 93 11.18 4.31 7.39
C ARG A 93 11.99 3.71 6.24
N MET A 94 11.59 2.56 5.72
CA MET A 94 12.31 1.87 4.64
C MET A 94 12.24 2.59 3.30
N ASN A 95 11.24 3.46 3.11
CA ASN A 95 11.01 4.19 1.86
C ASN A 95 11.24 5.71 2.00
N GLU A 96 11.87 6.15 3.09
CA GLU A 96 12.21 7.55 3.38
C GLU A 96 11.00 8.50 3.31
N ILE A 97 9.85 8.05 3.82
CA ILE A 97 8.61 8.82 3.87
C ILE A 97 8.45 9.48 5.24
N ASP A 98 8.35 10.81 5.25
CA ASP A 98 7.98 11.60 6.43
C ASP A 98 6.47 11.44 6.70
N MET A 99 6.12 10.74 7.78
CA MET A 99 4.74 10.43 8.14
C MET A 99 3.91 11.69 8.43
N GLU A 100 4.53 12.72 9.00
CA GLU A 100 3.85 13.97 9.37
C GLU A 100 3.54 14.83 8.14
N LYS A 101 4.26 14.61 7.04
CA LYS A 101 4.07 15.31 5.75
C LYS A 101 3.38 14.45 4.71
N LEU A 102 2.94 13.25 5.06
CA LEU A 102 2.23 12.38 4.13
C LEU A 102 0.87 13.02 3.81
N PRO A 103 0.62 13.46 2.55
CA PRO A 103 -0.66 14.04 2.21
C PRO A 103 -1.75 12.98 2.25
N GLY A 104 -2.99 13.39 2.47
CA GLY A 104 -4.14 12.52 2.26
C GLY A 104 -4.25 12.01 0.81
N PRO A 105 -4.98 10.91 0.59
CA PRO A 105 -5.19 10.34 -0.74
C PRO A 105 -5.87 11.34 -1.67
N LYS A 106 -5.42 11.37 -2.94
CA LYS A 106 -5.92 12.26 -4.00
C LYS A 106 -6.16 11.50 -5.31
N GLY A 107 -6.79 10.33 -5.18
CA GLY A 107 -7.16 9.49 -6.31
C GLY A 107 -8.45 9.97 -6.97
N ALA A 108 -8.81 9.32 -8.08
CA ALA A 108 -9.92 9.68 -8.93
C ALA A 108 -11.28 9.84 -8.21
N LEU A 109 -11.54 9.05 -7.15
CA LEU A 109 -12.81 9.13 -6.40
C LEU A 109 -12.86 10.29 -5.39
N LEU A 110 -11.71 10.88 -5.05
CA LEU A 110 -11.60 11.99 -4.08
C LEU A 110 -11.23 13.32 -4.74
N SER A 111 -10.98 13.32 -6.05
CA SER A 111 -10.51 14.48 -6.83
C SER A 111 -11.65 15.18 -7.59
N ALA A 112 -12.91 14.91 -7.22
CA ALA A 112 -14.10 15.50 -7.83
C ALA A 112 -14.31 16.95 -7.39
#